data_AF-A0A0D6LZC4-F1
#
_entry.id   AF-A0A0D6LZC4-F1
#
_cell.length_a   1.000
_cell.length_b   1.000
_cell.length_c   1.000
_cell.angle_alpha   90.00
_cell.angle_beta   90.00
_cell.angle_gamma   90.00
#
_symmetry.space_group_name_H-M   'P 1'
#
loop_
_entity.id
_entity.type
_entity.pdbx_description
1 polymer ?
#
loop_
_entity_poly.entity_id
_entity_poly.type
_entity_poly.pdbx_seq_one_letter_code
_entity_poly.pdbx_strand_id
1 'polypeptide(L)' 'MLSGGTAEATQIDPVLKVYHNCNDVTKLVGVPKLGSRKVTFVLPSKYITNGKTPKKIMDIGVINLELKFEAEGRKLIVS' A
#
# COMPACT_ATOMS: atom_id res chain seq x y z
N MET A 1 -1.59 13.84 3.57
CA MET A 1 -0.22 13.40 3.19
C MET A 1 0.25 12.37 4.19
N LEU A 2 0.89 11.29 3.74
CA LEU A 2 1.46 10.25 4.60
C LEU A 2 2.99 10.42 4.66
N SER A 3 3.56 10.33 5.85
CA SER A 3 5.01 10.32 6.06
C SER A 3 5.37 9.32 7.16
N GLY A 4 6.60 8.83 7.14
CA GLY A 4 7.14 7.88 8.09
C GLY A 4 8.65 7.74 7.94
N GLY A 5 9.30 7.14 8.93
CA GLY A 5 10.73 6.92 8.93
C GLY A 5 11.16 5.95 10.01
N THR A 6 12.39 5.47 9.91
CA THR A 6 13.06 4.60 10.90
C THR A 6 14.52 5.02 11.00
N ALA A 7 15.18 4.65 12.10
CA ALA A 7 16.60 4.87 12.30
C ALA A 7 17.36 3.61 11.88
N GLU A 8 17.95 3.65 10.69
CA GLU A 8 18.68 2.53 10.11
C GLU A 8 20.10 2.97 9.74
N ALA A 9 21.05 2.03 9.76
CA ALA A 9 22.43 2.29 9.36
C ALA A 9 22.58 2.46 7.83
N THR A 10 21.70 1.82 7.07
CA THR A 10 21.67 1.87 5.60
C THR A 10 20.40 2.53 5.10
N GLN A 11 20.36 2.85 3.80
CA GLN A 11 19.13 3.32 3.18
C GLN A 11 18.04 2.24 3.29
N ILE A 12 16.81 2.68 3.54
CA ILE A 12 15.63 1.81 3.61
C ILE A 12 15.02 1.54 2.24
N ASP A 13 14.21 0.49 2.15
CA ASP A 13 13.39 0.16 0.99
C ASP A 13 11.89 0.29 1.34
N PRO A 14 11.33 1.52 1.29
CA PRO A 14 9.97 1.74 1.74
C PRO A 14 8.95 1.15 0.77
N VAL A 15 7.91 0.55 1.33
CA VAL A 15 6.78 -0.01 0.58
C VAL A 15 5.47 0.56 1.09
N LEU A 16 4.61 1.02 0.17
CA LEU A 16 3.24 1.40 0.47
C LEU A 16 2.34 0.19 0.25
N LYS A 17 1.69 -0.28 1.32
CA LYS A 17 0.70 -1.36 1.26
C LYS A 17 -0.69 -0.76 1.40
N VAL A 18 -1.52 -0.97 0.39
CA VAL A 18 -2.93 -0.56 0.40
C VAL A 18 -3.78 -1.81 0.61
N TYR A 19 -4.57 -1.80 1.68
CA TYR A 19 -5.55 -2.84 1.97
C TYR A 19 -6.93 -2.31 1.64
N HIS A 20 -7.70 -3.04 0.83
CA HIS A 20 -9.01 -2.59 0.37
C HIS A 20 -9.96 -3.77 0.12
N ASN A 21 -11.26 -3.45 0.09
CA ASN A 21 -12.34 -4.41 -0.16
C ASN A 21 -13.22 -3.96 -1.37
N CYS A 22 -12.71 -3.09 -2.24
CA CYS A 22 -13.44 -2.59 -3.41
C CYS A 22 -13.88 -3.73 -4.33
N ASN A 23 -15.18 -3.79 -4.62
CA ASN A 23 -15.83 -4.87 -5.39
C ASN A 23 -15.46 -6.29 -4.91
N ASP A 24 -15.14 -6.44 -3.61
CA ASP A 24 -14.62 -7.68 -3.07
C ASP A 24 -15.68 -8.55 -2.38
N VAL A 25 -16.68 -8.93 -3.18
CA VAL A 25 -17.81 -9.78 -2.75
C VAL A 25 -17.73 -11.17 -3.37
N THR A 26 -18.36 -12.14 -2.71
CA THR A 26 -18.56 -13.49 -3.24
C THR A 26 -19.60 -13.49 -4.37
N LYS A 27 -19.48 -14.44 -5.31
CA LYS A 27 -20.45 -14.60 -6.42
C LYS A 27 -21.82 -15.10 -5.95
N LEU A 28 -21.91 -15.61 -4.72
CA LEU A 28 -23.11 -16.22 -4.16
C LEU A 28 -23.66 -15.30 -3.06
N VAL A 29 -24.45 -14.28 -3.43
CA VAL A 29 -25.20 -13.41 -2.47
C VAL A 29 -24.40 -12.22 -1.91
N GLY A 30 -23.51 -11.57 -2.68
CA GLY A 30 -22.97 -10.25 -2.32
C GLY A 30 -22.21 -10.18 -0.98
N VAL A 31 -21.89 -11.33 -0.37
CA VAL A 31 -21.23 -11.40 0.94
C VAL A 31 -19.78 -10.95 0.77
N PRO A 32 -19.26 -10.02 1.59
CA PRO A 32 -17.85 -9.65 1.58
C PRO A 32 -16.97 -10.89 1.74
N LYS A 33 -15.94 -11.02 0.90
CA LYS A 33 -15.03 -12.15 1.10
C LYS A 33 -14.17 -11.93 2.34
N LEU A 34 -13.73 -13.02 2.98
CA LEU A 34 -12.89 -12.92 4.18
C LEU A 34 -11.51 -12.33 3.86
N GLY A 35 -11.10 -11.32 4.62
CA GLY A 35 -9.84 -10.59 4.45
C GLY A 35 -9.91 -9.45 3.45
N SER A 36 -8.82 -8.68 3.36
CA SER A 36 -8.69 -7.56 2.43
C SER A 36 -7.73 -7.87 1.30
N ARG A 37 -8.07 -7.41 0.09
CA ARG A 37 -7.13 -7.34 -1.04
C ARG A 37 -5.98 -6.41 -0.65
N LYS A 38 -4.76 -6.76 -1.06
CA LYS A 38 -3.53 -6.08 -0.69
C LYS A 38 -2.72 -5.77 -1.95
N VAL A 39 -2.62 -4.49 -2.27
CA VAL A 39 -1.73 -3.97 -3.31
C VAL A 39 -0.47 -3.41 -2.65
N THR A 40 0.70 -3.68 -3.23
CA THR A 40 1.99 -3.25 -2.71
C THR A 40 2.73 -2.43 -3.75
N PHE A 41 3.15 -1.21 -3.39
CA PHE A 41 3.95 -0.33 -4.22
C PHE A 41 5.32 -0.14 -3.58
N VAL A 42 6.37 -0.41 -4.33
CA VAL A 42 7.75 -0.10 -3.91
C VAL A 42 8.02 1.36 -4.23
N LEU A 43 8.49 2.11 -3.23
CA LEU A 43 8.75 3.53 -3.42
C LEU A 43 10.19 3.75 -3.90
N PRO A 44 10.40 4.58 -4.94
CA PRO A 44 11.75 4.87 -5.43
C PRO A 44 12.61 5.57 -4.37
N SER A 45 13.86 5.13 -4.25
CA SER A 45 14.84 5.66 -3.29
C SER A 45 15.06 7.18 -3.38
N LYS A 46 14.87 7.79 -4.55
CA LYS A 46 15.02 9.25 -4.77
C LYS A 46 14.07 10.13 -3.94
N TYR A 47 13.04 9.54 -3.33
CA TYR A 47 12.10 10.22 -2.43
C TYR A 47 12.45 10.03 -0.94
N ILE A 48 13.47 9.23 -0.62
CA ILE A 48 13.96 9.03 0.74
C ILE A 48 14.85 10.22 1.13
N THR A 49 14.71 10.70 2.36
CA THR A 49 15.54 11.77 2.92
C THR A 49 16.25 11.27 4.17
N ASN A 50 17.56 11.51 4.25
CA ASN A 50 18.31 11.32 5.49
C ASN A 50 17.98 12.48 6.45
N GLY A 51 17.18 12.19 7.48
CA GLY A 51 16.75 13.15 8.49
C GLY A 51 15.29 12.97 8.88
N LYS A 52 14.85 13.71 9.90
CA LYS A 52 13.50 13.59 10.46
C LYS A 52 12.41 14.19 9.57
N THR A 53 12.77 15.12 8.69
CA THR A 53 11.82 15.86 7.86
C THR A 53 11.99 15.49 6.38
N PRO A 54 10.94 14.99 5.71
CA PRO A 54 11.01 14.66 4.29
C PRO A 54 11.17 15.94 3.44
N LYS A 55 12.09 15.91 2.47
CA LYS A 55 12.35 17.04 1.56
C LYS A 55 11.53 17.02 0.27
N LYS A 56 10.97 15.86 -0.09
CA LYS A 56 10.22 15.66 -1.32
C LYS A 56 8.95 14.89 -1.02
N ILE A 57 7.90 15.25 -1.73
CA ILE A 57 6.62 14.54 -1.72
C ILE A 57 6.51 13.83 -3.06
N MET A 58 6.17 12.54 -3.02
CA MET A 58 5.86 11.78 -4.21
C MET A 58 4.35 11.79 -4.42
N ASP A 59 3.94 12.21 -5.61
CA ASP A 59 2.57 12.00 -6.08
C ASP A 59 2.49 10.65 -6.81
N ILE A 60 1.67 9.74 -6.29
CA ILE A 60 1.42 8.43 -6.90
C ILE A 60 0.26 8.46 -7.90
N GLY A 61 -0.41 9.61 -8.04
CA GLY A 61 -1.60 9.79 -8.85
C GLY A 61 -2.85 9.19 -8.22
N VAL A 62 -3.88 9.02 -9.06
CA VAL A 62 -5.16 8.43 -8.70
C VAL A 62 -5.21 7.01 -9.25
N ILE A 63 -5.33 6.02 -8.36
CA ILE A 63 -5.34 4.60 -8.70
C ILE A 63 -6.72 4.03 -8.42
N ASN A 64 -7.34 3.40 -9.42
CA ASN A 64 -8.60 2.69 -9.25
C ASN A 64 -8.35 1.29 -8.66
N LEU A 65 -8.82 1.07 -7.43
CA LEU A 65 -8.66 -0.19 -6.70
C LEU A 65 -9.73 -1.25 -7.02
N GLU A 66 -10.66 -0.97 -7.93
CA GLU A 66 -11.56 -1.99 -8.47
C GLU A 66 -10.82 -2.94 -9.42
N LEU A 67 -9.78 -2.43 -10.10
CA LEU A 67 -8.93 -3.22 -10.99
C LEU A 67 -8.26 -4.37 -10.23
N LYS A 68 -8.01 -5.48 -10.93
CA LYS A 68 -7.26 -6.61 -10.40
C LYS A 68 -5.80 -6.49 -10.83
N PHE A 69 -4.90 -6.26 -9.88
CA PHE A 69 -3.46 -6.24 -10.15
C PHE A 69 -2.91 -7.67 -10.19
N GLU A 70 -2.00 -7.95 -11.13
CA GLU A 70 -1.38 -9.29 -11.29
C GLU A 70 -0.76 -9.82 -9.99
N ALA A 71 -0.03 -8.97 -9.25
CA ALA A 71 0.63 -9.31 -8.00
C ALA A 71 -0.19 -8.96 -6.74
N GLU A 72 -1.52 -8.84 -6.87
CA GLU A 72 -2.38 -8.52 -5.73
C GLU A 72 -2.50 -9.72 -4.77
N GLY A 73 -2.21 -9.47 -3.50
CA GLY A 73 -2.41 -10.45 -2.44
C GLY A 73 -3.75 -10.31 -1.73
N ARG A 74 -3.99 -11.19 -0.77
CA ARG A 74 -5.06 -11.04 0.23
C ARG A 74 -4.50 -11.28 1.63
N LYS A 75 -4.95 -10.50 2.62
CA LYS A 75 -4.54 -10.65 4.02
C LYS A 75 -5.71 -10.50 4.97
N LEU A 76 -5.75 -11.36 5.99
CA LEU A 76 -6.59 -11.15 7.17
C LEU A 76 -5.92 -10.09 8.04
N ILE A 77 -6.60 -8.97 8.27
CA ILE A 77 -6.15 -7.94 9.19
C ILE A 77 -6.90 -8.21 10.50
N VAL A 78 -6.20 -8.81 11.46
CA VAL A 78 -6.69 -8.95 12.82
C VAL A 78 -6.12 -7.75 13.58
N SER A 79 -7.01 -6.85 14.01
CA SER A 79 -6.64 -5.70 14.85
C SER A 79 -6.59 -6.08 16.31
#